data_AF-A0AA88A531-F1
#
_entry.id   AF-A0AA88A531-F1
#
_cell.length_a   1.000
_cell.length_b   1.000
_cell.length_c   1.000
_cell.angle_alpha   90.00
_cell.angle_beta   90.00
_cell.angle_gamma   90.00
#
_symmetry.space_group_name_H-M   'P 1'
#
loop_
_entity.id
_entity.type
_entity.pdbx_description
1 polymer ?
#
loop_
_entity_poly.entity_id
_entity_poly.type
_entity_poly.pdbx_seq_one_letter_code
_entity_poly.pdbx_strand_id
1 'polypeptide(L)'
;MIMGASASSVWYNLRVPHPTKEVPIIDYDLALLFQPMLMLGITVGVALSVVFPYWLITVLIIILFLGTSSRSFFKGTLMWKEETLLKKEMAKQQETFANSRGELLIDTDYVPLVPVEEKSSMQNLCMNLRWKRVLVLMTVWVSFLLLQNDVKVCGTWYWVLFCLQFPVALGVFGYEAVKLYKDHKKRMSTGNTEKICEASIEWTALHIIFCALCGILGGTVGGLLGSGGGFILGPLLLEIGVIPHVASATATFVMMFSSSLSVVEFYLLKRFPIPFALYLTGVSVLAGFWGQYFVRKLITILRRASIIVFILSGVIFASALTMGVIGIETSIRMINNHEFMGFLGFCSSQ
;
A
#
# COMPACT_ATOMS: atom_id res chain seq x y z
N MET A 1 12.92 -8.91 3.42
CA MET A 1 13.10 -7.44 3.47
C MET A 1 11.76 -6.70 3.58
N ILE A 2 10.95 -6.62 2.51
CA ILE A 2 9.75 -5.76 2.51
C ILE A 2 8.73 -6.15 3.59
N MET A 3 8.53 -7.46 3.82
CA MET A 3 7.73 -7.97 4.94
C MET A 3 8.20 -7.46 6.30
N GLY A 4 9.52 -7.41 6.54
CA GLY A 4 10.08 -6.92 7.80
C GLY A 4 9.86 -5.42 8.02
N ALA A 5 10.16 -4.61 7.00
CA ALA A 5 9.98 -3.16 7.04
C ALA A 5 8.50 -2.74 7.15
N SER A 6 7.61 -3.46 6.48
CA SER A 6 6.15 -3.23 6.59
C SER A 6 5.62 -3.64 7.95
N ALA A 7 6.05 -4.80 8.51
CA ALA A 7 5.66 -5.22 9.85
C ALA A 7 6.09 -4.21 10.93
N SER A 8 7.32 -3.69 10.88
CA SER A 8 7.76 -2.63 11.81
C SER A 8 6.96 -1.34 11.64
N SER A 9 6.58 -1.01 10.40
CA SER A 9 5.78 0.18 10.11
C SER A 9 4.35 0.04 10.62
N VAL A 10 3.72 -1.12 10.44
CA VAL A 10 2.39 -1.43 10.98
C VAL A 10 2.40 -1.38 12.50
N TRP A 11 3.40 -1.98 13.14
CA TRP A 11 3.56 -1.93 14.60
C TRP A 11 3.61 -0.49 15.12
N TYR A 12 4.34 0.38 14.41
CA TYR A 12 4.42 1.80 14.75
C TYR A 12 3.08 2.50 14.51
N ASN A 13 2.46 2.31 13.34
CA ASN A 13 1.18 2.93 12.96
C ASN A 13 0.03 2.55 13.89
N LEU A 14 -0.02 1.30 14.37
CA LEU A 14 -1.04 0.85 15.32
C LEU A 14 -1.02 1.59 16.65
N ARG A 15 0.08 2.24 17.02
CA ARG A 15 0.19 3.03 18.26
C ARG A 15 -0.19 4.50 18.07
N VAL A 16 -0.44 4.92 16.84
CA VAL A 16 -0.72 6.32 16.50
C VAL A 16 -2.23 6.55 16.44
N PRO A 17 -2.76 7.58 17.12
CA PRO A 17 -4.17 7.93 17.02
C PRO A 17 -4.49 8.53 15.63
N HIS A 18 -5.73 8.37 15.20
CA HIS A 18 -6.19 8.97 13.94
C HIS A 18 -6.23 10.51 14.05
N PRO A 19 -5.81 11.25 12.99
CA PRO A 19 -5.57 12.69 13.08
C PRO A 19 -6.80 13.55 13.36
N THR A 20 -8.01 13.06 13.05
CA THR A 20 -9.23 13.88 13.11
C THR A 20 -10.39 13.27 13.91
N LYS A 21 -10.34 12.00 14.31
CA LYS A 21 -11.48 11.26 14.90
C LYS A 21 -10.99 10.12 15.78
N GLU A 22 -11.83 9.64 16.70
CA GLU A 22 -11.59 8.43 17.50
C GLU A 22 -11.88 7.14 16.72
N VAL A 23 -11.24 6.99 15.55
CA VAL A 23 -11.35 5.80 14.70
C VAL A 23 -9.96 5.21 14.45
N PRO A 24 -9.87 3.94 14.02
CA PRO A 24 -8.58 3.38 13.62
C PRO A 24 -7.92 4.16 12.49
N ILE A 25 -6.60 4.35 12.60
CA ILE A 25 -5.78 4.91 11.52
C ILE A 25 -5.76 4.05 10.25
N ILE A 26 -5.95 2.73 10.39
CA ILE A 26 -5.98 1.78 9.28
C ILE A 26 -7.43 1.63 8.80
N ASP A 27 -7.66 1.90 7.52
CA ASP A 27 -8.94 1.63 6.89
C ASP A 27 -9.03 0.15 6.49
N TYR A 28 -9.60 -0.63 7.41
CA TYR A 28 -9.81 -2.06 7.18
C TYR A 28 -10.88 -2.38 6.13
N ASP A 29 -11.81 -1.47 5.81
CA ASP A 29 -12.79 -1.68 4.75
C ASP A 29 -12.07 -1.70 3.40
N LEU A 30 -11.17 -0.73 3.22
CA LEU A 30 -10.34 -0.59 2.05
C LEU A 30 -9.28 -1.70 1.94
N ALA A 31 -8.66 -2.08 3.06
CA ALA A 31 -7.74 -3.20 3.10
C ALA A 31 -8.41 -4.51 2.66
N LEU A 32 -9.63 -4.80 3.15
CA LEU A 32 -10.39 -5.99 2.76
C LEU A 32 -10.87 -5.96 1.31
N LEU A 33 -11.10 -4.76 0.74
CA LEU A 33 -11.42 -4.60 -0.68
C LEU A 33 -10.22 -4.90 -1.57
N PHE A 34 -9.03 -4.37 -1.24
CA PHE A 34 -7.84 -4.51 -2.10
C PHE A 34 -7.11 -5.84 -1.92
N GLN A 35 -7.07 -6.40 -0.71
CA GLN A 35 -6.25 -7.57 -0.39
C GLN A 35 -6.55 -8.79 -1.29
N PRO A 36 -7.80 -9.23 -1.51
CA PRO A 36 -8.06 -10.44 -2.28
C PRO A 36 -7.58 -10.33 -3.74
N MET A 37 -7.80 -9.17 -4.36
CA MET A 37 -7.37 -8.90 -5.74
C MET A 37 -5.85 -8.77 -5.84
N LEU A 38 -5.20 -8.15 -4.84
CA LEU A 38 -3.74 -8.09 -4.75
C LEU A 38 -3.12 -9.48 -4.59
N MET A 39 -3.69 -10.33 -3.73
CA MET A 39 -3.21 -11.69 -3.52
C MET A 39 -3.36 -12.54 -4.77
N LEU A 40 -4.49 -12.45 -5.46
CA LEU A 40 -4.68 -13.10 -6.75
C LEU A 40 -3.66 -12.61 -7.80
N GLY A 41 -3.42 -11.30 -7.85
CA GLY A 41 -2.38 -10.75 -8.72
C GLY A 41 -1.00 -11.31 -8.37
N ILE A 42 -0.65 -11.38 -7.08
CA ILE A 42 0.66 -11.89 -6.63
C ILE A 42 0.89 -13.32 -7.10
N THR A 43 -0.11 -14.20 -6.96
CA THR A 43 0.04 -15.61 -7.35
C THR A 43 0.32 -15.74 -8.85
N VAL A 44 -0.38 -14.93 -9.67
CA VAL A 44 -0.13 -14.81 -11.12
C VAL A 44 1.25 -14.20 -11.38
N GLY A 45 1.62 -13.15 -10.65
CA GLY A 45 2.90 -12.47 -10.80
C GLY A 45 4.10 -13.34 -10.48
N VAL A 46 4.03 -14.14 -9.43
CA VAL A 46 5.08 -15.10 -9.07
C VAL A 46 5.16 -16.19 -10.13
N ALA A 47 4.04 -16.69 -10.66
CA ALA A 47 4.06 -17.64 -11.76
C ALA A 47 4.73 -17.06 -13.02
N LEU A 48 4.41 -15.81 -13.37
CA LEU A 48 5.04 -15.09 -14.49
C LEU A 48 6.53 -14.82 -14.25
N SER A 49 6.96 -14.66 -13.00
CA SER A 49 8.38 -14.42 -12.67
C SER A 49 9.29 -15.60 -13.03
N VAL A 50 8.71 -16.80 -13.10
CA VAL A 50 9.40 -18.03 -13.52
C VAL A 50 9.50 -18.12 -15.04
N VAL A 51 8.47 -17.66 -15.75
CA VAL A 51 8.36 -17.80 -17.21
C VAL A 51 9.06 -16.66 -17.94
N PHE A 52 8.98 -15.44 -17.40
CA PHE A 52 9.47 -14.25 -18.07
C PHE A 52 10.99 -14.13 -17.99
N PRO A 53 11.65 -13.77 -19.11
CA PRO A 53 13.08 -13.52 -19.10
C PRO A 53 13.40 -12.25 -18.32
N TYR A 54 14.60 -12.19 -17.76
CA TYR A 54 15.04 -11.11 -16.89
C TYR A 54 15.00 -9.71 -17.55
N TRP A 55 15.33 -9.61 -18.84
CA TRP A 55 15.25 -8.34 -19.58
C TRP A 55 13.81 -7.82 -19.67
N LEU A 56 12.82 -8.71 -19.83
CA LEU A 56 11.42 -8.35 -19.91
C LEU A 56 10.92 -7.83 -18.56
N ILE A 57 11.28 -8.54 -17.47
CA ILE A 57 10.98 -8.10 -16.10
C ILE A 57 11.58 -6.72 -15.86
N THR A 58 12.84 -6.50 -16.23
CA THR A 58 13.52 -5.20 -16.10
C THR A 58 12.78 -4.09 -16.84
N VAL A 59 12.40 -4.31 -18.11
CA VAL A 59 11.66 -3.31 -18.92
C VAL A 59 10.30 -3.00 -18.28
N LEU A 60 9.57 -4.01 -17.82
CA LEU A 60 8.28 -3.83 -17.15
C LEU A 60 8.41 -3.00 -15.87
N ILE A 61 9.46 -3.24 -15.08
CA ILE A 61 9.75 -2.49 -13.85
C ILE A 61 10.05 -1.03 -14.16
N ILE A 62 10.89 -0.75 -15.17
CA ILE A 62 11.23 0.62 -15.57
C ILE A 62 9.97 1.38 -15.98
N ILE A 63 9.14 0.80 -16.86
CA ILE A 63 7.89 1.41 -17.32
C ILE A 63 6.97 1.72 -16.14
N LEU A 64 6.81 0.76 -15.23
CA LEU A 64 5.90 0.91 -14.11
C LEU A 64 6.40 1.91 -13.07
N PHE A 65 7.68 1.87 -12.69
CA PHE A 65 8.23 2.82 -11.72
C PHE A 65 8.29 4.25 -12.29
N LEU A 66 8.62 4.42 -13.58
CA LEU A 66 8.55 5.74 -14.22
C LEU A 66 7.10 6.25 -14.30
N GLY A 67 6.15 5.39 -14.69
CA GLY A 67 4.74 5.74 -14.75
C GLY A 67 4.17 6.13 -13.39
N THR A 68 4.39 5.29 -12.37
CA THR A 68 3.91 5.53 -10.99
C THR A 68 4.60 6.73 -10.35
N SER A 69 5.91 6.92 -10.56
CA SER A 69 6.64 8.10 -10.08
C SER A 69 6.12 9.38 -10.73
N SER A 70 6.01 9.42 -12.06
CA SER A 70 5.53 10.59 -12.79
C SER A 70 4.11 10.98 -12.35
N ARG A 71 3.22 9.99 -12.24
CA ARG A 71 1.86 10.18 -11.75
C ARG A 71 1.82 10.69 -10.30
N SER A 72 2.65 10.12 -9.42
CA SER A 72 2.77 10.56 -8.03
C SER A 72 3.33 11.97 -7.93
N PHE A 73 4.30 12.33 -8.77
CA PHE A 73 4.88 13.67 -8.84
C PHE A 73 3.84 14.71 -9.26
N PHE A 74 3.11 14.45 -10.36
CA PHE A 74 2.04 15.34 -10.83
C PHE A 74 0.97 15.54 -9.76
N LYS A 75 0.63 14.47 -9.04
CA LYS A 75 -0.31 14.59 -7.93
C LYS A 75 0.26 15.38 -6.76
N GLY A 76 1.54 15.17 -6.43
CA GLY A 76 2.23 15.94 -5.41
C GLY A 76 2.21 17.44 -5.70
N THR A 77 2.38 17.84 -6.97
CA THR A 77 2.30 19.24 -7.37
C THR A 77 0.89 19.80 -7.29
N LEU A 78 -0.14 19.02 -7.65
CA LEU A 78 -1.55 19.41 -7.45
C LEU A 78 -1.86 19.63 -5.97
N MET A 79 -1.55 18.66 -5.11
CA MET A 79 -1.75 18.77 -3.66
C MET A 79 -0.98 19.96 -3.07
N TRP A 80 0.25 20.20 -3.53
CA TRP A 80 1.03 21.35 -3.08
C TRP A 80 0.36 22.67 -3.43
N LYS A 81 -0.23 22.77 -4.63
CA LYS A 81 -0.95 23.96 -5.10
C LYS A 81 -2.19 24.22 -4.24
N GLU A 82 -2.98 23.17 -3.97
CA GLU A 82 -4.17 23.24 -3.10
C GLU A 82 -3.79 23.64 -1.66
N GLU A 83 -2.78 23.00 -1.07
CA GLU A 83 -2.28 23.34 0.27
C GLU A 83 -1.77 24.79 0.34
N THR A 84 -1.14 25.26 -0.73
CA THR A 84 -0.64 26.65 -0.80
C THR A 84 -1.77 27.66 -0.95
N LEU A 85 -2.84 27.32 -1.68
CA LEU A 85 -4.04 28.15 -1.80
C LEU A 85 -4.75 28.25 -0.44
N LEU A 86 -5.00 27.13 0.23
CA LEU A 86 -5.61 27.08 1.55
C LEU A 86 -4.82 27.89 2.59
N LYS A 87 -3.48 27.78 2.60
CA LYS A 87 -2.65 28.60 3.48
C LYS A 87 -2.77 30.09 3.18
N LYS A 88 -2.87 30.48 1.90
CA LYS A 88 -3.09 31.89 1.51
C LYS A 88 -4.47 32.40 1.92
N GLU A 89 -5.51 31.57 1.80
CA GLU A 89 -6.88 31.92 2.23
C GLU A 89 -6.96 32.07 3.75
N MET A 90 -6.37 31.15 4.52
CA MET A 90 -6.28 31.27 5.97
C MET A 90 -5.50 32.52 6.40
N ALA A 91 -4.38 32.83 5.74
CA ALA A 91 -3.63 34.06 6.01
C ALA A 91 -4.44 35.32 5.72
N LYS A 92 -5.17 35.37 4.60
CA LYS A 92 -6.07 36.47 4.26
C LYS A 92 -7.22 36.61 5.26
N GLN A 93 -7.81 35.50 5.72
CA GLN A 93 -8.84 35.53 6.77
C GLN A 93 -8.27 36.03 8.09
N GLN A 94 -7.05 35.61 8.46
CA GLN A 94 -6.36 36.09 9.65
C GLN A 94 -6.09 37.60 9.57
N GLU A 95 -5.59 38.10 8.43
CA GLU A 95 -5.37 39.54 8.20
C GLU A 95 -6.68 40.34 8.19
N THR A 96 -7.75 39.81 7.59
CA THR A 96 -9.07 40.45 7.57
C THR A 96 -9.69 40.50 8.98
N PHE A 97 -9.51 39.44 9.76
CA PHE A 97 -9.95 39.37 11.16
C PHE A 97 -9.15 40.33 12.05
N ALA A 98 -7.83 40.42 11.85
CA ALA A 98 -6.94 41.36 12.54
C ALA A 98 -7.24 42.83 12.20
N ASN A 99 -7.58 43.15 10.94
CA ASN A 99 -7.98 44.50 10.55
C ASN A 99 -9.36 44.92 11.08
N SER A 100 -10.25 43.96 11.35
CA SER A 100 -11.61 44.23 11.86
C SER A 100 -11.69 44.38 13.38
N ARG A 101 -10.66 43.93 14.10
CA ARG A 101 -10.52 44.09 15.56
C ARG A 101 -9.11 44.60 15.85
N GLY A 102 -8.94 45.91 15.76
CA GLY A 102 -7.71 46.55 16.26
C GLY A 102 -7.63 46.43 17.78
N GLU A 103 -7.17 45.29 18.30
CA GLU A 103 -6.49 45.14 19.59
C GLU A 103 -6.05 43.68 19.89
N LEU A 104 -4.82 43.58 20.39
CA LEU A 104 -4.15 42.50 21.13
C LEU A 104 -4.29 41.04 20.63
N LEU A 105 -3.21 40.55 20.02
CA LEU A 105 -2.89 39.12 19.89
C LEU A 105 -2.72 38.50 21.28
N ILE A 106 -3.76 37.85 21.79
CA ILE A 106 -3.53 36.67 22.62
C ILE A 106 -3.23 35.55 21.63
N ASP A 107 -1.95 35.18 21.58
CA ASP A 107 -1.47 33.93 21.01
C ASP A 107 -2.06 32.78 21.84
N THR A 108 -3.36 32.52 21.68
CA THR A 108 -3.88 31.20 21.95
C THR A 108 -3.64 30.40 20.68
N ASP A 109 -2.49 29.71 20.64
CA ASP A 109 -2.48 28.35 20.12
C ASP A 109 -3.86 27.74 20.44
N TYR A 110 -4.59 27.34 19.41
CA TYR A 110 -5.91 26.75 19.53
C TYR A 110 -5.75 25.41 20.25
N VAL A 111 -5.60 25.45 21.57
CA VAL A 111 -5.62 24.29 22.46
C VAL A 111 -7.07 23.83 22.42
N PRO A 112 -7.37 22.64 21.89
CA PRO A 112 -8.73 22.11 21.96
C PRO A 112 -9.18 22.14 23.43
N LEU A 113 -10.32 22.79 23.69
CA LEU A 113 -10.99 22.87 25.01
C LEU A 113 -11.51 21.51 25.52
N VAL A 114 -11.20 20.42 24.83
CA VAL A 114 -11.33 19.06 25.33
C VAL A 114 -9.90 18.60 25.66
N PRO A 115 -9.58 18.26 26.92
CA PRO A 115 -8.32 17.58 27.19
C PRO A 115 -8.32 16.34 26.29
N VAL A 116 -7.43 16.32 25.29
CA VAL A 116 -7.11 15.08 24.60
C VAL A 116 -6.47 14.25 25.70
N GLU A 117 -7.25 13.38 26.35
CA GLU A 117 -6.70 12.38 27.24
C GLU A 117 -5.53 11.75 26.48
N GLU A 118 -4.32 11.85 27.04
CA GLU A 118 -3.17 11.13 26.52
C GLU A 118 -3.48 9.64 26.73
N LYS A 119 -4.28 9.07 25.83
CA LYS A 119 -4.60 7.66 25.80
C LYS A 119 -3.28 6.93 25.74
N SER A 120 -3.04 6.07 26.74
CA SER A 120 -1.84 5.25 26.80
C SER A 120 -1.63 4.54 25.46
N SER A 121 -0.38 4.42 25.03
CA SER A 121 0.02 3.72 23.79
C SER A 121 -0.67 2.35 23.64
N MET A 122 -0.92 1.66 24.76
CA MET A 122 -1.60 0.36 24.79
C MET A 122 -3.11 0.45 24.50
N GLN A 123 -3.77 1.51 24.97
CA GLN A 123 -5.18 1.78 24.72
C GLN A 123 -5.43 2.17 23.27
N ASN A 124 -4.53 2.97 22.68
CA ASN A 124 -4.54 3.30 21.26
C ASN A 124 -4.33 2.04 20.39
N LEU A 125 -3.40 1.16 20.79
CA LEU A 125 -3.18 -0.12 20.10
C LEU A 125 -4.46 -0.97 20.07
N CYS A 126 -5.14 -1.09 21.21
CA CYS A 126 -6.36 -1.89 21.32
C CYS A 126 -7.52 -1.29 20.52
N MET A 127 -7.67 0.05 20.50
CA MET A 127 -8.68 0.72 19.67
C MET A 127 -8.40 0.59 18.17
N ASN A 128 -7.13 0.72 17.78
CA ASN A 128 -6.74 0.66 16.37
C ASN A 128 -6.85 -0.76 15.80
N LEU A 129 -6.73 -1.81 16.64
CA LEU A 129 -6.76 -3.20 16.19
C LEU A 129 -8.18 -3.76 16.12
N ARG A 130 -8.79 -3.73 14.92
CA ARG A 130 -10.11 -4.35 14.68
C ARG A 130 -9.99 -5.86 14.46
N TRP A 131 -9.85 -6.62 15.54
CA TRP A 131 -9.65 -8.08 15.53
C TRP A 131 -10.56 -8.84 14.57
N LYS A 132 -11.87 -8.54 14.54
CA LYS A 132 -12.81 -9.21 13.62
C LYS A 132 -12.38 -9.11 12.15
N ARG A 133 -11.88 -7.94 11.73
CA ARG A 133 -11.47 -7.69 10.34
C ARG A 133 -10.08 -8.23 10.03
N VAL A 134 -9.17 -8.12 11.00
CA VAL A 134 -7.85 -8.77 10.94
C VAL A 134 -8.01 -10.28 10.81
N LEU A 135 -8.94 -10.89 11.55
CA LEU A 135 -9.24 -12.32 11.45
C LEU A 135 -9.75 -12.70 10.06
N VAL A 136 -10.67 -11.92 9.47
CA VAL A 136 -11.11 -12.17 8.08
C VAL A 136 -9.91 -12.11 7.12
N LEU A 137 -9.06 -11.08 7.24
CA LEU A 137 -7.87 -10.94 6.41
C LEU A 137 -6.89 -12.11 6.57
N MET A 138 -6.66 -12.54 7.82
CA MET A 138 -5.85 -13.71 8.15
C MET A 138 -6.45 -14.99 7.55
N THR A 139 -7.77 -15.18 7.63
CA THR A 139 -8.41 -16.37 7.05
C THR A 139 -8.27 -16.42 5.54
N VAL A 140 -8.44 -15.28 4.85
CA VAL A 140 -8.20 -15.17 3.40
C VAL A 140 -6.74 -15.47 3.10
N TRP A 141 -5.82 -14.88 3.87
CA TRP A 141 -4.38 -15.11 3.70
C TRP A 141 -3.97 -16.58 3.87
N VAL A 142 -4.39 -17.20 4.97
CA VAL A 142 -4.14 -18.63 5.24
C VAL A 142 -4.78 -19.52 4.17
N SER A 143 -5.99 -19.19 3.69
CA SER A 143 -6.65 -19.98 2.64
C SER A 143 -5.82 -20.04 1.35
N PHE A 144 -5.21 -18.93 0.93
CA PHE A 144 -4.33 -18.91 -0.24
C PHE A 144 -3.05 -19.74 0.00
N LEU A 145 -2.47 -19.65 1.19
CA LEU A 145 -1.28 -20.44 1.54
C LEU A 145 -1.54 -21.94 1.60
N LEU A 146 -2.66 -22.36 2.20
CA LEU A 146 -3.05 -23.77 2.26
C LEU A 146 -3.28 -24.34 0.86
N LEU A 147 -3.86 -23.55 -0.05
CA LEU A 147 -4.01 -23.93 -1.46
C LEU A 147 -2.67 -24.12 -2.19
N GLN A 148 -1.55 -23.64 -1.64
CA GLN A 148 -0.23 -23.70 -2.28
C GLN A 148 0.75 -24.68 -1.63
N ASN A 149 0.58 -24.99 -0.34
CA ASN A 149 1.57 -25.76 0.44
C ASN A 149 1.64 -27.25 0.07
N ASP A 150 0.53 -27.86 -0.35
CA ASP A 150 0.41 -29.33 -0.45
C ASP A 150 0.59 -29.91 -1.86
N VAL A 151 1.15 -29.15 -2.81
CA VAL A 151 1.19 -29.62 -4.21
C VAL A 151 2.57 -29.54 -4.85
N LYS A 152 2.95 -30.65 -5.50
CA LYS A 152 4.10 -30.68 -6.41
C LYS A 152 3.85 -29.69 -7.55
N VAL A 153 4.77 -28.76 -7.73
CA VAL A 153 4.79 -27.82 -8.85
C VAL A 153 4.65 -28.62 -10.16
N CYS A 154 3.76 -28.17 -11.05
CA CYS A 154 3.40 -28.81 -12.31
C CYS A 154 2.56 -30.10 -12.28
N GLY A 155 1.99 -30.50 -11.14
CA GLY A 155 0.93 -31.52 -11.13
C GLY A 155 -0.41 -30.99 -11.65
N THR A 156 -1.30 -31.85 -12.13
CA THR A 156 -2.69 -31.47 -12.47
C THR A 156 -3.40 -30.80 -11.29
N TRP A 157 -3.12 -31.27 -10.08
CA TRP A 157 -3.68 -30.71 -8.85
C TRP A 157 -3.21 -29.28 -8.58
N TYR A 158 -2.00 -28.90 -9.02
CA TYR A 158 -1.47 -27.55 -8.84
C TYR A 158 -2.30 -26.55 -9.64
N TRP A 159 -2.61 -26.87 -10.90
CA TRP A 159 -3.44 -26.03 -11.75
C TRP A 159 -4.89 -25.96 -11.25
N VAL A 160 -5.43 -27.04 -10.71
CA VAL A 160 -6.77 -27.03 -10.09
C VAL A 160 -6.80 -26.10 -8.88
N LEU A 161 -5.85 -26.21 -7.94
CA LEU A 161 -5.80 -25.32 -6.78
C LEU A 161 -5.49 -23.87 -7.16
N PHE A 162 -4.64 -23.65 -8.16
CA PHE A 162 -4.40 -22.32 -8.72
C PHE A 162 -5.68 -21.71 -9.30
N CYS A 163 -6.43 -22.46 -10.11
CA CYS A 163 -7.72 -22.01 -10.63
C CYS A 163 -8.75 -21.79 -9.52
N LEU A 164 -8.70 -22.55 -8.42
CA LEU A 164 -9.59 -22.38 -7.26
C LEU A 164 -9.35 -21.07 -6.50
N GLN A 165 -8.17 -20.46 -6.61
CA GLN A 165 -7.89 -19.15 -6.00
C GLN A 165 -8.73 -18.02 -6.62
N PHE A 166 -9.04 -18.09 -7.92
CA PHE A 166 -9.84 -17.08 -8.63
C PHE A 166 -11.27 -16.94 -8.07
N PRO A 167 -12.10 -17.99 -7.95
CA PRO A 167 -13.44 -17.87 -7.40
C PRO A 167 -13.43 -17.48 -5.92
N VAL A 168 -12.43 -17.91 -5.13
CA VAL A 168 -12.28 -17.48 -3.73
C VAL A 168 -11.99 -15.98 -3.65
N ALA A 169 -11.04 -15.48 -4.44
CA ALA A 169 -10.70 -14.06 -4.51
C ALA A 169 -11.89 -13.20 -4.95
N LEU A 170 -12.54 -13.60 -6.05
CA LEU A 170 -13.69 -12.90 -6.62
C LEU A 170 -14.90 -12.93 -5.69
N GLY A 171 -15.12 -14.04 -4.97
CA GLY A 171 -16.19 -14.18 -3.99
C GLY A 171 -16.02 -13.24 -2.80
N VAL A 172 -14.82 -13.22 -2.20
CA VAL A 172 -14.51 -12.33 -1.06
C VAL A 172 -14.55 -10.85 -1.50
N PHE A 173 -13.94 -10.53 -2.63
CA PHE A 173 -13.98 -9.19 -3.20
C PHE A 173 -15.41 -8.74 -3.51
N GLY A 174 -16.20 -9.59 -4.17
CA GLY A 174 -17.59 -9.31 -4.51
C GLY A 174 -18.45 -9.09 -3.27
N TYR A 175 -18.25 -9.90 -2.22
CA TYR A 175 -18.94 -9.72 -0.93
C TYR A 175 -18.63 -8.36 -0.29
N GLU A 176 -17.34 -8.01 -0.15
CA GLU A 176 -16.95 -6.73 0.44
C GLU A 176 -17.34 -5.53 -0.44
N ALA A 177 -17.26 -5.66 -1.76
CA ALA A 177 -17.71 -4.64 -2.70
C ALA A 177 -19.22 -4.37 -2.59
N VAL A 178 -20.04 -5.42 -2.53
CA VAL A 178 -21.50 -5.29 -2.38
C VAL A 178 -21.86 -4.69 -1.03
N LYS A 179 -21.19 -5.14 0.04
CA LYS A 179 -21.36 -4.61 1.39
C LYS A 179 -21.00 -3.11 1.45
N LEU A 180 -19.85 -2.73 0.89
CA LEU A 180 -19.40 -1.34 0.84
C LEU A 180 -20.35 -0.46 0.01
N TYR A 181 -20.82 -0.96 -1.14
CA TYR A 181 -21.80 -0.26 -1.97
C TYR A 181 -23.15 -0.05 -1.27
N LYS A 182 -23.67 -1.08 -0.59
CA LYS A 182 -24.91 -0.99 0.19
C LYS A 182 -24.75 -0.01 1.36
N ASP A 183 -23.63 -0.08 2.08
CA ASP A 183 -23.36 0.82 3.20
C ASP A 183 -23.20 2.27 2.74
N HIS A 184 -22.59 2.50 1.57
CA HIS A 184 -22.50 3.83 0.96
C HIS A 184 -23.88 4.36 0.56
N LYS A 185 -24.70 3.54 -0.12
CA LYS A 185 -26.07 3.93 -0.53
C LYS A 185 -26.95 4.25 0.68
N LYS A 186 -26.85 3.46 1.76
CA LYS A 186 -27.58 3.71 3.01
C LYS A 186 -27.17 5.04 3.64
N ARG A 187 -25.86 5.32 3.69
CA ARG A 187 -25.31 6.59 4.23
C ARG A 187 -25.79 7.81 3.44
N MET A 188 -25.78 7.73 2.10
CA MET A 188 -26.30 8.78 1.21
C MET A 188 -27.80 9.03 1.43
N SER A 189 -28.59 7.99 1.63
CA SER A 189 -30.05 8.12 1.82
C SER A 189 -30.46 8.72 3.18
N THR A 190 -29.62 8.63 4.21
CA THR A 190 -29.92 9.11 5.57
C THR A 190 -29.55 10.57 5.81
N GLY A 191 -28.97 11.27 4.84
CA GLY A 191 -28.64 12.71 4.95
C GLY A 191 -27.66 13.11 6.05
N ASN A 192 -27.05 12.15 6.76
CA ASN A 192 -26.17 12.42 7.89
C ASN A 192 -24.73 12.69 7.39
N THR A 193 -24.52 13.90 6.88
CA THR A 193 -23.25 14.45 6.37
C THR A 193 -22.29 14.90 7.49
N GLU A 194 -22.65 14.78 8.77
CA GLU A 194 -21.81 15.26 9.90
C GLU A 194 -20.54 14.43 10.17
N LYS A 195 -20.30 13.34 9.42
CA LYS A 195 -19.01 12.62 9.43
C LYS A 195 -18.16 12.89 8.19
N ILE A 196 -18.42 13.96 7.44
CA ILE A 196 -17.53 14.42 6.35
C ILE A 196 -16.18 14.85 6.95
N CYS A 197 -15.23 13.93 6.94
CA CYS A 197 -13.79 14.18 6.85
C CYS A 197 -13.07 12.85 6.56
N GLU A 198 -13.68 12.04 5.71
CA GLU A 198 -13.01 11.05 4.88
C GLU A 198 -13.33 11.51 3.46
N ALA A 199 -12.39 11.37 2.54
CA ALA A 199 -12.58 11.66 1.12
C ALA A 199 -14.01 11.34 0.67
N SER A 200 -14.62 12.21 -0.13
CA SER A 200 -15.88 11.91 -0.81
C SER A 200 -15.64 10.77 -1.81
N ILE A 201 -15.49 9.54 -1.32
CA ILE A 201 -15.41 8.36 -2.18
C ILE A 201 -16.83 8.11 -2.63
N GLU A 202 -17.19 8.66 -3.78
CA GLU A 202 -18.37 8.22 -4.51
C GLU A 202 -18.11 6.78 -4.95
N TRP A 203 -18.57 5.83 -4.13
CA TRP A 203 -18.48 4.41 -4.41
C TRP A 203 -19.42 4.05 -5.56
N THR A 204 -18.97 4.35 -6.77
CA THR A 204 -19.60 4.00 -8.04
C THR A 204 -19.07 2.62 -8.46
N ALA A 205 -19.89 1.85 -9.19
CA ALA A 205 -19.47 0.54 -9.72
C ALA A 205 -18.18 0.63 -10.53
N LEU A 206 -17.98 1.73 -11.28
CA LEU A 206 -16.77 2.00 -12.05
C LEU A 206 -15.52 2.11 -11.15
N HIS A 207 -15.60 2.82 -10.03
CA HIS A 207 -14.50 2.93 -9.06
C HIS A 207 -14.15 1.57 -8.44
N ILE A 208 -15.14 0.73 -8.14
CA ILE A 208 -14.92 -0.62 -7.60
C ILE A 208 -14.21 -1.51 -8.64
N ILE A 209 -14.67 -1.48 -9.90
CA ILE A 209 -14.02 -2.21 -10.99
C ILE A 209 -12.59 -1.71 -11.19
N PHE A 210 -12.38 -0.39 -11.16
CA PHE A 210 -11.04 0.20 -11.23
C PHE A 210 -10.15 -0.27 -10.07
N CYS A 211 -10.66 -0.33 -8.84
CA CYS A 211 -9.93 -0.87 -7.69
C CYS A 211 -9.56 -2.34 -7.89
N ALA A 212 -10.47 -3.16 -8.45
CA ALA A 212 -10.19 -4.56 -8.76
C ALA A 212 -9.05 -4.69 -9.77
N LEU A 213 -9.12 -3.94 -10.87
CA LEU A 213 -8.09 -3.95 -11.92
C LEU A 213 -6.74 -3.45 -11.39
N CYS A 214 -6.72 -2.35 -10.64
CA CYS A 214 -5.50 -1.86 -10.00
C CYS A 214 -4.94 -2.85 -8.97
N GLY A 215 -5.81 -3.55 -8.24
CA GLY A 215 -5.43 -4.60 -7.30
C GLY A 215 -4.76 -5.78 -8.01
N ILE A 216 -5.37 -6.30 -9.07
CA ILE A 216 -4.80 -7.40 -9.87
C ILE A 216 -3.48 -6.97 -10.50
N LEU A 217 -3.45 -5.83 -11.20
CA LEU A 217 -2.24 -5.32 -11.85
C LEU A 217 -1.12 -5.06 -10.83
N GLY A 218 -1.46 -4.42 -9.71
CA GLY A 218 -0.50 -4.14 -8.66
C GLY A 218 0.00 -5.39 -7.95
N GLY A 219 -0.87 -6.40 -7.82
CA GLY A 219 -0.52 -7.71 -7.32
C GLY A 219 0.42 -8.45 -8.27
N THR A 220 0.11 -8.51 -9.57
CA THR A 220 0.95 -9.17 -10.58
C THR A 220 2.35 -8.59 -10.62
N VAL A 221 2.45 -7.27 -10.63
CA VAL A 221 3.75 -6.58 -10.60
C VAL A 221 4.44 -6.81 -9.25
N GLY A 222 3.68 -6.75 -8.16
CA GLY A 222 4.16 -7.04 -6.82
C GLY A 222 4.72 -8.44 -6.63
N GLY A 223 4.07 -9.44 -7.24
CA GLY A 223 4.49 -10.84 -7.26
C GLY A 223 5.71 -11.03 -8.14
N LEU A 224 5.73 -10.45 -9.34
CA LEU A 224 6.91 -10.43 -10.23
C LEU A 224 8.16 -9.90 -9.52
N LEU A 225 7.99 -8.86 -8.70
CA LEU A 225 9.05 -8.22 -7.93
C LEU A 225 9.38 -8.87 -6.59
N GLY A 226 8.50 -9.74 -6.06
CA GLY A 226 8.57 -10.18 -4.66
C GLY A 226 8.36 -9.07 -3.63
N SER A 227 7.72 -7.96 -4.01
CA SER A 227 7.41 -6.83 -3.14
C SER A 227 6.01 -6.87 -2.53
N GLY A 228 5.12 -7.73 -3.04
CA GLY A 228 3.75 -7.87 -2.53
C GLY A 228 2.79 -6.76 -2.98
N GLY A 229 3.12 -5.90 -3.94
CA GLY A 229 2.14 -5.01 -4.62
C GLY A 229 1.57 -3.85 -3.80
N GLY A 230 1.81 -3.81 -2.48
CA GLY A 230 1.31 -2.74 -1.60
C GLY A 230 1.93 -1.36 -1.86
N PHE A 231 3.01 -1.28 -2.65
CA PHE A 231 3.67 -0.01 -2.97
C PHE A 231 2.84 0.84 -3.95
N ILE A 232 2.00 0.19 -4.77
CA ILE A 232 1.06 0.87 -5.69
C ILE A 232 -0.16 1.38 -4.92
N LEU A 233 -0.49 0.74 -3.80
CA LEU A 233 -1.68 1.06 -3.03
C LEU A 233 -1.60 2.47 -2.43
N GLY A 234 -0.44 2.92 -1.95
CA GLY A 234 -0.28 4.27 -1.37
C GLY A 234 -0.78 5.39 -2.31
N PRO A 235 -0.20 5.56 -3.51
CA PRO A 235 -0.68 6.53 -4.50
C PRO A 235 -2.14 6.33 -4.92
N LEU A 236 -2.58 5.08 -5.08
CA LEU A 236 -3.95 4.75 -5.48
C LEU A 236 -4.97 5.19 -4.42
N LEU A 237 -4.69 4.95 -3.14
CA LEU A 237 -5.58 5.38 -2.04
C LEU A 237 -5.71 6.89 -1.98
N LEU A 238 -4.61 7.61 -2.22
CA LEU A 238 -4.67 9.06 -2.36
C LEU A 238 -5.59 9.47 -3.51
N GLU A 239 -5.67 8.71 -4.62
CA GLU A 239 -6.46 9.05 -5.82
C GLU A 239 -7.94 8.89 -5.62
N ILE A 240 -8.27 7.92 -4.81
CA ILE A 240 -9.61 7.74 -4.27
C ILE A 240 -9.91 8.85 -3.23
N GLY A 241 -8.91 9.66 -2.88
CA GLY A 241 -9.01 10.87 -2.06
C GLY A 241 -8.70 10.64 -0.58
N VAL A 242 -8.30 9.42 -0.19
CA VAL A 242 -8.02 9.06 1.21
C VAL A 242 -6.94 9.97 1.78
N ILE A 243 -7.12 10.39 3.04
CA ILE A 243 -6.17 11.24 3.76
C ILE A 243 -4.78 10.59 3.73
N PRO A 244 -3.69 11.32 3.42
CA PRO A 244 -2.36 10.74 3.25
C PRO A 244 -1.85 9.89 4.41
N HIS A 245 -2.20 10.26 5.65
CA HIS A 245 -1.82 9.53 6.85
C HIS A 245 -2.52 8.14 6.93
N VAL A 246 -3.82 8.09 6.63
CA VAL A 246 -4.63 6.86 6.60
C VAL A 246 -4.24 6.00 5.39
N ALA A 247 -4.00 6.62 4.23
CA ALA A 247 -3.55 5.94 3.02
C ALA A 247 -2.20 5.24 3.24
N SER A 248 -1.23 5.91 3.87
CA SER A 248 0.08 5.32 4.20
C SER A 248 -0.03 4.15 5.19
N ALA A 249 -0.81 4.33 6.27
CA ALA A 249 -1.02 3.27 7.26
C ALA A 249 -1.73 2.04 6.68
N THR A 250 -2.75 2.27 5.84
CA THR A 250 -3.51 1.20 5.18
C THR A 250 -2.67 0.48 4.13
N ALA A 251 -1.89 1.22 3.34
CA ALA A 251 -0.99 0.64 2.34
C ALA A 251 0.11 -0.23 2.98
N THR A 252 0.72 0.24 4.06
CA THR A 252 1.73 -0.55 4.80
C THR A 252 1.14 -1.80 5.46
N PHE A 253 -0.09 -1.71 5.96
CA PHE A 253 -0.83 -2.86 6.49
C PHE A 253 -1.09 -3.93 5.42
N VAL A 254 -1.67 -3.54 4.28
CA VAL A 254 -1.87 -4.46 3.15
C VAL A 254 -0.54 -5.03 2.66
N MET A 255 0.50 -4.20 2.56
CA MET A 255 1.85 -4.61 2.15
C MET A 255 2.44 -5.71 3.05
N MET A 256 2.13 -5.71 4.35
CA MET A 256 2.61 -6.75 5.28
C MET A 256 2.04 -8.14 4.92
N PHE A 257 0.74 -8.23 4.64
CA PHE A 257 0.10 -9.50 4.27
C PHE A 257 0.47 -9.94 2.86
N SER A 258 0.55 -9.00 1.95
CA SER A 258 0.81 -9.30 0.55
C SER A 258 2.29 -9.66 0.30
N SER A 259 3.23 -9.00 0.97
CA SER A 259 4.65 -9.36 0.88
C SER A 259 4.99 -10.65 1.65
N SER A 260 4.28 -10.96 2.74
CA SER A 260 4.44 -12.27 3.41
C SER A 260 3.95 -13.42 2.53
N LEU A 261 2.87 -13.23 1.75
CA LEU A 261 2.44 -14.21 0.74
C LEU A 261 3.57 -14.45 -0.29
N SER A 262 4.13 -13.39 -0.88
CA SER A 262 5.23 -13.53 -1.85
C SER A 262 6.44 -14.25 -1.25
N VAL A 263 6.80 -13.97 0.02
CA VAL A 263 7.91 -14.67 0.70
C VAL A 263 7.67 -16.17 0.75
N VAL A 264 6.45 -16.61 1.09
CA VAL A 264 6.11 -18.04 1.13
C VAL A 264 6.12 -18.63 -0.27
N GLU A 265 5.55 -17.96 -1.27
CA GLU A 265 5.54 -18.46 -2.66
C GLU A 265 6.97 -18.61 -3.22
N PHE A 266 7.83 -17.62 -3.03
CA PHE A 266 9.23 -17.70 -3.45
C PHE A 266 10.04 -18.72 -2.65
N TYR A 267 9.67 -18.96 -1.38
CA TYR A 267 10.26 -20.02 -0.56
C TYR A 267 9.88 -21.42 -1.08
N LEU A 268 8.61 -21.64 -1.42
CA LEU A 268 8.13 -22.89 -2.04
C LEU A 268 8.82 -23.14 -3.38
N LEU A 269 9.12 -22.09 -4.14
CA LEU A 269 9.91 -22.15 -5.37
C LEU A 269 11.43 -22.29 -5.15
N LYS A 270 11.91 -22.36 -3.90
CA LYS A 270 13.34 -22.47 -3.52
C LYS A 270 14.23 -21.39 -4.15
N ARG A 271 13.70 -20.18 -4.35
CA ARG A 271 14.40 -19.10 -5.09
C ARG A 271 15.46 -18.35 -4.29
N PHE A 272 15.55 -18.54 -2.97
CA PHE A 272 16.55 -17.86 -2.16
C PHE A 272 17.01 -18.68 -0.94
N PRO A 273 18.26 -18.47 -0.46
CA PRO A 273 18.76 -19.08 0.76
C PRO A 273 18.20 -18.41 2.03
N ILE A 274 17.69 -19.23 2.97
CA ILE A 274 17.04 -18.79 4.21
C ILE A 274 17.94 -17.87 5.09
N PRO A 275 19.25 -18.16 5.29
CA PRO A 275 20.08 -17.35 6.19
C PRO A 275 20.20 -15.89 5.76
N PHE A 276 20.39 -15.65 4.46
CA PHE A 276 20.46 -14.30 3.90
C PHE A 276 19.11 -13.58 4.02
N ALA A 277 17.99 -14.30 3.82
CA ALA A 277 16.66 -13.74 3.98
C ALA A 277 16.37 -13.28 5.41
N LEU A 278 16.79 -14.05 6.43
CA LEU A 278 16.65 -13.67 7.84
C LEU A 278 17.49 -12.44 8.18
N TYR A 279 18.76 -12.41 7.75
CA TYR A 279 19.65 -11.27 7.96
C TYR A 279 19.07 -9.98 7.36
N LEU A 280 18.70 -10.02 6.08
CA LEU A 280 18.14 -8.87 5.38
C LEU A 280 16.78 -8.44 5.95
N THR A 281 16.01 -9.39 6.50
CA THR A 281 14.77 -9.07 7.20
C THR A 281 15.05 -8.32 8.50
N GLY A 282 16.03 -8.74 9.30
CA GLY A 282 16.46 -8.02 10.50
C GLY A 282 16.89 -6.59 10.21
N VAL A 283 17.76 -6.39 9.22
CA VAL A 283 18.20 -5.05 8.78
C VAL A 283 17.00 -4.20 8.33
N SER A 284 16.06 -4.79 7.57
CA SER A 284 14.89 -4.06 7.08
C SER A 284 13.89 -3.66 8.18
N VAL A 285 13.78 -4.44 9.26
CA VAL A 285 12.95 -4.09 10.43
C VAL A 285 13.51 -2.85 11.12
N LEU A 286 14.84 -2.79 11.32
CA LEU A 286 15.51 -1.63 11.91
C LEU A 286 15.38 -0.40 11.01
N ALA A 287 15.62 -0.55 9.70
CA ALA A 287 15.47 0.52 8.73
C ALA A 287 14.02 1.02 8.64
N GLY A 288 13.03 0.11 8.68
CA GLY A 288 11.62 0.46 8.70
C GLY A 288 11.21 1.24 9.95
N PHE A 289 11.70 0.83 11.13
CA PHE A 289 11.46 1.55 12.37
C PHE A 289 12.04 2.98 12.34
N TRP A 290 13.31 3.12 11.95
CA TRP A 290 13.98 4.41 11.89
C TRP A 290 13.40 5.30 10.78
N GLY A 291 13.04 4.70 9.65
CA GLY A 291 12.39 5.38 8.53
C GLY A 291 11.04 5.97 8.93
N GLN A 292 10.18 5.22 9.62
CA GLN A 292 8.90 5.74 10.11
C GLN A 292 9.09 6.86 11.14
N TYR A 293 10.03 6.70 12.07
CA TYR A 293 10.35 7.75 13.04
C TYR A 293 10.79 9.04 12.35
N PHE A 294 11.70 8.94 11.38
CA PHE A 294 12.20 10.10 10.61
C PHE A 294 11.09 10.76 9.79
N VAL A 295 10.33 9.98 9.01
CA VAL A 295 9.23 10.48 8.18
C VAL A 295 8.19 11.19 9.03
N ARG A 296 7.84 10.65 10.20
CA ARG A 296 6.86 11.29 11.09
C ARG A 296 7.38 12.59 11.69
N LYS A 297 8.63 12.61 12.17
CA LYS A 297 9.26 13.84 12.67
C LYS A 297 9.29 14.91 11.57
N LEU A 298 9.59 14.51 10.34
CA LEU A 298 9.57 15.38 9.17
C LEU A 298 8.16 15.93 8.88
N ILE A 299 7.12 15.10 8.98
CA ILE A 299 5.72 15.51 8.81
C ILE A 299 5.31 16.55 9.87
N THR A 300 5.68 16.33 11.14
CA THR A 300 5.39 17.27 12.24
C THR A 300 6.08 18.62 12.02
N ILE A 301 7.31 18.62 11.52
CA ILE A 301 8.06 19.85 11.23
C ILE A 301 7.47 20.60 10.04
N LEU A 302 7.14 19.89 8.95
CA LEU A 302 6.81 20.53 7.68
C LEU A 302 5.32 20.87 7.49
N ARG A 303 4.40 20.29 8.28
CA ARG A 303 2.94 20.54 8.26
C ARG A 303 2.34 20.65 6.84
N ARG A 304 2.81 19.83 5.90
CA ARG A 304 2.35 19.72 4.51
C ARG A 304 2.32 18.25 4.10
N ALA A 305 1.17 17.75 3.68
CA ALA A 305 1.00 16.35 3.32
C ALA A 305 1.52 16.06 1.90
N SER A 306 1.52 17.06 1.02
CA SER A 306 2.11 17.00 -0.33
C SER A 306 3.58 16.54 -0.35
N ILE A 307 4.36 16.86 0.69
CA ILE A 307 5.77 16.47 0.81
C ILE A 307 5.94 14.96 0.93
N ILE A 308 5.01 14.26 1.57
CA ILE A 308 5.04 12.79 1.68
C ILE A 308 4.98 12.18 0.28
N VAL A 309 4.13 12.72 -0.58
CA VAL A 309 3.96 12.25 -1.96
C VAL A 309 5.21 12.52 -2.79
N PHE A 310 5.87 13.67 -2.62
CA PHE A 310 7.14 13.96 -3.28
C PHE A 310 8.29 13.04 -2.84
N ILE A 311 8.39 12.74 -1.54
CA ILE A 311 9.39 11.80 -1.03
C ILE A 311 9.14 10.39 -1.62
N LEU A 312 7.89 9.93 -1.61
CA LEU A 312 7.51 8.64 -2.19
C LEU A 312 7.86 8.58 -3.69
N SER A 313 7.51 9.61 -4.46
CA SER A 313 7.86 9.70 -5.88
C SER A 313 9.38 9.68 -6.10
N GLY A 314 10.14 10.45 -5.32
CA GLY A 314 11.60 10.49 -5.42
C GLY A 314 12.26 9.14 -5.13
N VAL A 315 11.79 8.42 -4.10
CA VAL A 315 12.28 7.07 -3.77
C VAL A 315 11.95 6.06 -4.86
N ILE A 316 10.73 6.11 -5.42
CA ILE A 316 10.33 5.24 -6.54
C ILE A 316 11.18 5.53 -7.78
N PHE A 317 11.44 6.81 -8.08
CA PHE A 317 12.29 7.21 -9.20
C PHE A 317 13.74 6.74 -9.04
N ALA A 318 14.34 6.93 -7.87
CA ALA A 318 15.68 6.43 -7.58
C ALA A 318 15.76 4.90 -7.68
N SER A 319 14.70 4.20 -7.25
CA SER A 319 14.57 2.75 -7.40
C SER A 319 14.49 2.34 -8.88
N ALA A 320 13.79 3.10 -9.71
CA ALA A 320 13.70 2.89 -11.16
C ALA A 320 15.07 3.01 -11.84
N LEU A 321 15.84 4.04 -11.49
CA LEU A 321 17.18 4.24 -12.05
C LEU A 321 18.14 3.14 -11.64
N THR A 322 18.20 2.81 -10.35
CA THR A 322 19.13 1.79 -9.83
C THR A 322 18.81 0.40 -10.37
N MET A 323 17.54 -0.03 -10.32
CA MET A 323 17.14 -1.31 -10.91
C MET A 323 17.27 -1.32 -12.44
N GLY A 324 17.00 -0.19 -13.10
CA GLY A 324 17.17 -0.07 -14.54
C GLY A 324 18.62 -0.24 -14.98
N VAL A 325 19.56 0.42 -14.31
CA VAL A 325 21.00 0.30 -14.59
C VAL A 325 21.49 -1.13 -14.37
N ILE A 326 21.20 -1.73 -13.21
CA ILE A 326 21.60 -3.11 -12.89
C ILE A 326 20.96 -4.09 -13.87
N GLY A 327 19.69 -3.87 -14.21
CA GLY A 327 18.95 -4.70 -15.16
C GLY A 327 19.52 -4.68 -16.57
N ILE A 328 19.89 -3.48 -17.06
CA ILE A 328 20.54 -3.31 -18.36
C ILE A 328 21.93 -3.94 -18.38
N GLU A 329 22.75 -3.68 -17.36
CA GLU A 329 24.11 -4.23 -17.28
C GLU A 329 24.09 -5.77 -17.27
N THR A 330 23.21 -6.35 -16.47
CA THR A 330 23.05 -7.81 -16.40
C THR A 330 22.55 -8.37 -17.74
N SER A 331 21.61 -7.68 -18.40
CA SER A 331 21.12 -8.09 -19.72
C SER A 331 22.24 -8.08 -20.77
N ILE A 332 23.06 -7.02 -20.82
CA ILE A 332 24.22 -6.94 -21.72
C ILE A 332 25.22 -8.06 -21.44
N ARG A 333 25.49 -8.36 -20.16
CA ARG A 333 26.40 -9.44 -19.76
C ARG A 333 25.91 -10.80 -20.25
N MET A 334 24.62 -11.09 -20.11
CA MET A 334 24.04 -12.34 -20.61
C MET A 334 24.11 -12.43 -22.15
N ILE A 335 24.02 -11.30 -22.88
CA ILE A 335 24.17 -11.27 -24.36
C ILE A 335 25.59 -11.66 -24.74
N ASN A 336 26.56 -11.07 -24.05
CA ASN A 336 27.98 -11.35 -24.27
C ASN A 336 28.34 -12.81 -23.95
N ASN A 337 27.70 -13.39 -22.93
CA ASN A 337 27.89 -14.79 -22.54
C ASN A 337 27.11 -15.81 -23.39
N HIS A 338 26.30 -15.35 -24.35
CA HIS A 338 25.42 -16.18 -25.18
C HIS A 338 24.47 -17.07 -24.36
N GLU A 339 23.98 -16.53 -23.25
CA GLU A 339 23.00 -17.20 -22.38
C GLU A 339 21.59 -17.16 -23.00
N PHE A 340 20.74 -18.14 -22.65
CA PHE A 340 19.38 -18.20 -23.16
C PHE A 340 18.52 -17.05 -22.63
N MET A 341 17.97 -16.23 -23.53
CA MET A 341 17.15 -15.04 -23.19
C MET A 341 15.65 -15.19 -23.47
N GLY A 342 15.24 -16.39 -23.87
CA GLY A 342 13.85 -16.69 -24.17
C GLY A 342 13.01 -16.93 -22.92
N PHE A 343 11.72 -17.19 -23.14
CA PHE A 343 10.83 -17.63 -22.07
C PHE A 343 11.23 -19.01 -21.55
N LEU A 344 11.27 -19.16 -20.24
CA LEU A 344 11.57 -20.42 -19.58
C LEU A 344 10.29 -21.24 -19.44
N GLY A 345 10.39 -22.55 -19.67
CA GLY A 345 9.28 -23.46 -19.40
C GLY A 345 9.04 -23.55 -17.89
N PHE A 346 7.81 -23.25 -17.45
CA PHE A 346 7.45 -23.23 -16.02
C PHE A 346 7.81 -24.54 -15.29
N CYS A 347 7.71 -25.68 -15.99
CA CYS A 347 8.01 -27.01 -15.44
C CYS A 347 9.43 -27.51 -15.74
N SER A 348 10.15 -26.87 -16.64
CA SER A 348 11.50 -27.28 -17.04
C SER A 348 12.61 -26.43 -16.39
N SER A 349 12.25 -25.33 -15.71
CA SER A 349 13.19 -24.36 -15.15
C SER A 349 13.46 -24.54 -13.64
N GLN A 350 13.18 -25.72 -13.09
CA GLN A 350 13.30 -25.99 -11.65
C GLN A 350 14.56 -26.76 -11.29
#